data_AF-A0A923HZL1-F1
#
_entry.id   AF-A0A923HZL1-F1
#
_cell.length_a   1.000
_cell.length_b   1.000
_cell.length_c   1.000
_cell.angle_alpha   90.00
_cell.angle_beta   90.00
_cell.angle_gamma   90.00
#
_symmetry.space_group_name_H-M   'P 1'
#
loop_
_entity.id
_entity.type
_entity.pdbx_description
1 polymer ?
#
loop_
_entity_poly.entity_id
_entity_poly.type
_entity_poly.pdbx_seq_one_letter_code
_entity_poly.pdbx_strand_id
1 'polypeptide(L)'
;MNDLETTLDKYMDDTYKEMEAITDNESLKMLRDMALGAILYCFKAGIIAESDKCTLIDKINLEYGIKWQYLLKEKALGSSH
;
A
#
# COMPACT_ATOMS: atom_id res chain seq x y z
N MET A 1 -21.87 -1.44 3.46
CA MET A 1 -20.45 -1.21 3.13
C MET A 1 -19.67 -1.48 4.40
N ASN A 2 -18.72 -2.41 4.36
CA ASN A 2 -18.02 -2.93 5.53
C ASN A 2 -17.08 -1.84 6.11
N ASP A 3 -17.07 -1.67 7.42
CA ASP A 3 -16.20 -0.72 8.15
C ASP A 3 -14.71 -0.93 7.82
N LEU A 4 -14.35 -2.18 7.54
CA LEU A 4 -13.02 -2.61 7.14
C LEU A 4 -12.59 -2.07 5.77
N GLU A 5 -13.46 -2.09 4.76
CA GLU A 5 -13.11 -1.62 3.41
C GLU A 5 -12.82 -0.12 3.43
N THR A 6 -13.64 0.64 4.15
CA THR A 6 -13.47 2.09 4.30
C THR A 6 -12.19 2.42 5.07
N THR A 7 -11.88 1.64 6.11
CA THR A 7 -10.66 1.80 6.90
C THR A 7 -9.40 1.49 6.09
N LEU A 8 -9.42 0.41 5.30
CA LEU A 8 -8.31 0.08 4.42
C LEU A 8 -8.12 1.13 3.34
N ASP A 9 -9.20 1.56 2.68
CA ASP A 9 -9.09 2.56 1.62
C ASP A 9 -8.49 3.87 2.16
N LYS A 10 -8.88 4.28 3.37
CA LYS A 10 -8.28 5.43 4.04
C LYS A 10 -6.80 5.20 4.37
N TYR A 11 -6.45 4.06 4.97
CA TYR A 11 -5.06 3.74 5.31
C TYR A 11 -4.16 3.74 4.07
N MET A 12 -4.64 3.16 2.97
CA MET A 12 -3.89 3.12 1.72
C MET A 12 -3.75 4.52 1.13
N ASP A 13 -4.82 5.31 1.06
CA ASP A 13 -4.80 6.70 0.56
C ASP A 13 -3.85 7.59 1.37
N ASP A 14 -3.86 7.49 2.70
CA ASP A 14 -2.93 8.20 3.58
C ASP A 14 -1.48 7.78 3.30
N THR A 15 -1.23 6.46 3.15
CA THR A 15 0.09 5.93 2.78
C THR A 15 0.55 6.46 1.41
N TYR A 16 -0.35 6.55 0.42
CA TYR A 16 0.01 7.11 -0.90
C TYR A 16 0.43 8.56 -0.82
N LYS A 17 -0.31 9.39 -0.08
CA LYS A 17 0.02 10.81 0.10
C LYS A 17 1.40 10.98 0.73
N GLU A 18 1.73 10.14 1.70
CA GLU A 18 3.08 10.11 2.28
C GLU A 18 4.12 9.69 1.24
N MET A 19 3.84 8.66 0.45
CA MET A 19 4.73 8.19 -0.62
C MET A 19 4.97 9.24 -1.71
N GLU A 20 3.97 10.05 -2.07
CA GLU A 20 4.11 11.12 -3.06
C GLU A 20 5.09 12.22 -2.62
N ALA A 21 5.07 12.55 -1.32
CA ALA A 21 5.93 13.54 -0.69
C ALA A 21 7.39 13.08 -0.59
N ILE A 22 7.65 11.78 -0.65
CA ILE A 22 9.02 11.23 -0.61
C ILE A 22 9.74 11.52 -1.94
N THR A 23 11.00 11.96 -1.81
CA THR A 23 11.86 12.31 -2.94
C THR A 23 12.90 11.24 -3.27
N ASP A 24 13.26 10.39 -2.31
CA ASP A 24 14.26 9.34 -2.49
C ASP A 24 13.65 7.94 -2.58
N ASN A 25 14.31 7.07 -3.35
CA ASN A 25 13.79 5.74 -3.66
C ASN A 25 13.86 4.77 -2.46
N GLU A 26 14.84 4.94 -1.58
CA GLU A 26 15.02 4.05 -0.44
C GLU A 26 13.89 4.23 0.58
N SER A 27 13.62 5.47 0.99
CA SER A 27 12.50 5.80 1.88
C SER A 27 11.16 5.40 1.28
N LEU A 28 10.99 5.55 -0.04
CA LEU A 28 9.76 5.17 -0.74
C LEU A 28 9.53 3.65 -0.69
N LYS A 29 10.60 2.86 -0.91
CA LYS A 29 10.55 1.40 -0.77
C LYS A 29 10.27 0.98 0.67
N MET A 30 10.90 1.64 1.65
CA MET A 30 10.68 1.35 3.07
C MET A 30 9.23 1.59 3.47
N LEU A 31 8.63 2.72 3.08
CA LEU A 31 7.24 3.03 3.40
C LEU A 31 6.27 2.02 2.78
N ARG A 32 6.49 1.62 1.51
CA ARG A 32 5.73 0.55 0.87
C ARG A 32 5.83 -0.77 1.64
N ASP A 33 7.05 -1.17 2.01
CA ASP A 33 7.29 -2.44 2.69
C ASP A 33 6.70 -2.46 4.10
N MET A 34 6.73 -1.33 4.81
CA MET A 34 6.03 -1.15 6.09
C MET A 34 4.51 -1.29 5.92
N ALA A 35 3.94 -0.66 4.90
CA ALA A 35 2.51 -0.73 4.62
C ALA A 35 2.05 -2.17 4.31
N LEU A 36 2.80 -2.88 3.46
CA LEU A 36 2.57 -4.29 3.17
C LEU A 36 2.72 -5.17 4.43
N GLY A 37 3.72 -4.90 5.25
CA GLY A 37 3.97 -5.61 6.50
C GLY A 37 2.81 -5.48 7.50
N ALA A 38 2.27 -4.27 7.67
CA ALA A 38 1.13 -4.01 8.55
C ALA A 38 -0.12 -4.79 8.11
N ILE A 39 -0.40 -4.81 6.80
CA ILE A 39 -1.56 -5.54 6.27
C ILE A 39 -1.37 -7.05 6.43
N LEU A 40 -0.18 -7.59 6.12
CA LEU A 40 0.16 -9.00 6.34
C LEU A 40 0.02 -9.40 7.82
N TYR A 41 0.39 -8.51 8.75
CA TYR A 41 0.19 -8.72 10.17
C TYR A 41 -1.29 -8.79 10.53
N CYS A 42 -2.12 -7.86 10.06
CA CYS A 42 -3.57 -7.87 10.28
C CYS A 42 -4.22 -9.18 9.79
N PHE A 43 -3.74 -9.73 8.67
CA PHE A 43 -4.17 -11.05 8.20
C PHE A 43 -3.77 -12.17 9.16
N LYS A 44 -2.50 -12.21 9.56
CA LYS A 44 -2.00 -13.27 10.45
C LYS A 44 -2.63 -13.22 11.84
N ALA A 45 -2.97 -12.04 12.33
CA ALA A 45 -3.59 -11.82 13.62
C ALA A 45 -5.10 -12.16 13.65
N GLY A 46 -5.70 -12.50 12.50
CA GLY A 46 -7.14 -12.79 12.43
C GLY A 46 -8.03 -11.57 12.69
N ILE A 47 -7.47 -10.35 12.57
CA ILE A 47 -8.20 -9.08 12.71
C ILE A 47 -9.19 -8.93 11.53
N ILE A 48 -8.84 -9.50 10.39
CA ILE A 48 -9.63 -9.51 9.16
C ILE A 48 -10.24 -10.90 8.97
N ALA A 49 -11.55 -10.95 8.71
CA ALA A 49 -12.24 -12.20 8.42
C ALA A 49 -11.76 -12.82 7.10
N GLU A 50 -11.79 -14.14 7.00
CA GLU A 50 -11.33 -14.86 5.79
C GLU A 50 -12.14 -14.50 4.53
N SER A 51 -13.43 -14.13 4.68
CA SER A 51 -14.25 -13.64 3.57
C SER A 51 -13.79 -12.28 3.02
N ASP A 52 -13.29 -11.40 3.89
CA ASP A 52 -12.83 -10.07 3.50
C ASP A 52 -11.39 -10.10 2.98
N LYS A 53 -10.63 -11.16 3.29
CA LYS A 53 -9.24 -11.38 2.90
C LYS A 53 -9.05 -11.40 1.38
N CYS A 54 -9.91 -12.11 0.63
CA CYS A 54 -9.78 -12.19 -0.83
C CYS A 54 -9.95 -10.81 -1.48
N THR A 55 -10.99 -10.08 -1.09
CA THR A 55 -11.25 -8.71 -1.56
C THR A 55 -10.09 -7.77 -1.24
N LEU A 56 -9.49 -7.92 -0.05
CA LEU A 56 -8.34 -7.14 0.37
C LEU A 56 -7.09 -7.41 -0.45
N ILE A 57 -6.80 -8.69 -0.70
CA ILE A 57 -5.66 -9.12 -1.52
C ILE A 57 -5.80 -8.57 -2.94
N ASP A 58 -7.00 -8.66 -3.51
CA ASP A 58 -7.26 -8.13 -4.86
C ASP A 58 -7.06 -6.62 -4.93
N LYS A 59 -7.58 -5.85 -3.96
CA LYS A 59 -7.35 -4.40 -3.89
C LYS A 59 -5.87 -4.04 -3.77
N ILE A 60 -5.14 -4.72 -2.88
CA ILE A 60 -3.70 -4.46 -2.68
C ILE A 60 -2.91 -4.79 -3.94
N ASN A 61 -3.19 -5.91 -4.59
CA ASN A 61 -2.41 -6.35 -5.74
C ASN A 61 -2.75 -5.57 -7.03
N LEU A 62 -4.04 -5.35 -7.29
CA LEU A 62 -4.49 -4.77 -8.55
C LEU A 62 -4.48 -3.25 -8.52
N GLU A 63 -5.12 -2.65 -7.53
CA GLU A 63 -5.28 -1.19 -7.52
C GLU A 63 -4.03 -0.52 -6.97
N TYR A 64 -3.59 -0.99 -5.80
CA TYR A 64 -2.53 -0.33 -5.07
C TYR A 64 -1.13 -0.77 -5.54
N GLY A 65 -0.95 -2.05 -5.87
CA GLY A 65 0.29 -2.58 -6.42
C GLY A 65 0.73 -1.84 -7.69
N ILE A 66 -0.22 -1.58 -8.61
CA ILE A 66 0.05 -0.82 -9.84
C ILE A 66 0.44 0.63 -9.51
N LYS A 67 -0.32 1.33 -8.65
CA LYS A 67 -0.02 2.71 -8.24
C LYS A 67 1.37 2.84 -7.60
N TRP A 68 1.72 1.93 -6.69
CA TRP A 68 3.06 1.90 -6.06
C TRP A 68 4.16 1.64 -7.07
N GLN A 69 3.97 0.72 -8.00
CA GLN A 69 4.96 0.42 -9.04
C GLN A 69 5.22 1.63 -9.93
N TYR A 70 4.17 2.37 -10.30
CA TYR A 70 4.30 3.59 -11.09
C TYR A 70 5.11 4.66 -10.36
N LEU A 71 4.76 4.95 -9.11
CA LEU A 71 5.48 5.92 -8.27
C LEU A 71 6.96 5.54 -8.09
N LEU A 72 7.24 4.27 -7.79
CA LEU A 72 8.63 3.78 -7.67
C LEU A 72 9.41 3.95 -8.98
N LYS A 73 8.76 3.70 -10.13
CA LYS A 73 9.39 3.86 -11.45
C LYS A 73 9.66 5.34 -11.78
N GLU A 74 8.68 6.22 -11.53
CA GLU A 74 8.83 7.67 -11.75
C GLU A 74 9.97 8.25 -10.93
N LYS A 75 10.04 7.92 -9.63
CA LYS A 75 11.09 8.44 -8.75
C LYS A 75 12.46 7.83 -9.08
N ALA A 76 12.51 6.56 -9.50
CA ALA A 76 13.75 5.95 -10.00
C ALA A 76 14.26 6.63 -11.28
N LEU A 77 13.37 7.04 -12.19
CA LEU A 77 13.73 7.76 -13.42
C LEU A 77 14.09 9.23 -13.15
N GLY A 78 13.43 9.89 -12.19
CA GLY A 78 13.76 11.26 -11.77
C GLY A 78 15.09 11.40 -11.03
N SER A 79 15.69 10.29 -10.60
CA SER A 79 17.03 10.25 -9.97
C SER A 79 18.19 10.28 -10.99
N SER A 80 17.90 10.40 -12.29
CA SER A 80 18.88 10.27 -13.39
C SER A 80 19.35 11.60 -13.99
N HIS A 81 19.20 12.72 -13.27
CA HIS A 81 19.66 14.05 -13.72
C HIS A 81 20.55 14.72 -12.68
#